data_AF-A0ABD2LWQ5-F1
#
_entry.id   AF-A0ABD2LWQ5-F1
#
_cell.length_a   1.000
_cell.length_b   1.000
_cell.length_c   1.000
_cell.angle_alpha   90.00
_cell.angle_beta   90.00
_cell.angle_gamma   90.00
#
_symmetry.space_group_name_H-M   'P 1'
#
loop_
_entity.id
_entity.type
_entity.pdbx_description
1 polymer ?
#
loop_
_entity_poly.entity_id
_entity_poly.type
_entity_poly.pdbx_seq_one_letter_code
_entity_poly.pdbx_strand_id
1 'polypeptide(L)'
;MWQLISERGVRLGQGISRDSIGWGKVTRPENSPVAEFGPVAIRQPPEVIEGMTDWCKETFSKNGLIERIKASDKGERETEKMVLDFLREHTPPGECLLAGSSVHQDQVFLRKYMPELCTHLHPYRIIDVTTVKELAKRWYEHTEGWKKLPPKKEIHLALDDIRESINILKYCREHFFAK
;
A
#
# COMPACT_ATOMS: atom_id res chain seq x y z
N MET A 1 -5.67 6.90 -1.01
CA MET A 1 -5.77 8.06 -0.08
C MET A 1 -6.88 8.93 -0.64
N TRP A 2 -8.03 9.16 0.01
CA TRP A 2 -8.24 9.89 1.27
C TRP A 2 -9.45 9.39 2.13
N GLN A 3 -9.32 9.60 3.45
CA GLN A 3 -10.26 10.07 4.49
C GLN A 3 -11.73 9.58 4.59
N LEU A 4 -12.11 9.11 5.79
CA LEU A 4 -13.49 9.04 6.29
C LEU A 4 -13.61 9.89 7.58
N ILE A 5 -14.54 10.84 7.59
CA ILE A 5 -15.24 11.28 8.81
C ILE A 5 -16.68 10.75 8.67
N SER A 6 -17.14 10.14 9.77
CA SER A 6 -18.42 9.46 10.00
C SER A 6 -19.65 10.33 9.75
N GLU A 7 -20.74 9.74 9.23
CA GLU A 7 -22.03 9.58 9.93
C GLU A 7 -23.07 8.87 9.03
N ARG A 8 -23.70 7.83 9.59
CA ARG A 8 -24.84 7.04 9.04
C ARG A 8 -24.51 6.00 7.96
N GLY A 9 -24.82 4.75 8.31
CA GLY A 9 -25.29 3.74 7.36
C GLY A 9 -24.21 2.88 6.73
N VAL A 10 -24.24 1.59 7.06
CA VAL A 10 -23.71 0.45 6.32
C VAL A 10 -23.41 0.76 4.84
N ARG A 11 -22.12 0.75 4.46
CA ARG A 11 -21.65 0.39 3.11
C ARG A 11 -20.27 -0.27 3.23
N LEU A 12 -20.22 -1.57 2.95
CA LEU A 12 -19.01 -2.24 2.49
C LEU A 12 -18.58 -1.53 1.20
N GLY A 13 -17.70 -0.54 1.33
CA GLY A 13 -17.25 0.29 0.23
C GLY A 13 -16.16 -0.40 -0.58
N GLN A 14 -16.57 -0.91 -1.73
CA GLN A 14 -15.81 -0.97 -2.98
C GLN A 14 -14.64 -1.97 -3.07
N GLY A 15 -14.95 -3.08 -3.76
CA GLY A 15 -13.93 -3.91 -4.40
C GLY A 15 -13.11 -3.07 -5.38
N ILE A 16 -11.81 -3.35 -5.39
CA ILE A 16 -10.78 -2.71 -6.22
C ILE A 16 -10.53 -1.26 -5.80
N SER A 17 -9.96 -1.01 -4.62
CA SER A 17 -9.53 0.37 -4.28
C SER A 17 -8.03 0.61 -4.49
N ARG A 18 -7.23 -0.45 -4.57
CA ARG A 18 -5.81 -0.44 -4.98
C ARG A 18 -5.29 -1.83 -5.38
N ASP A 19 -6.17 -2.82 -5.26
CA ASP A 19 -5.81 -4.20 -4.93
C ASP A 19 -5.74 -5.12 -6.15
N SER A 20 -6.02 -4.57 -7.33
CA SER A 20 -5.88 -5.28 -8.59
C SER A 20 -4.51 -5.08 -9.23
N ILE A 21 -3.51 -4.64 -8.46
CA ILE A 21 -2.11 -4.77 -8.86
C ILE A 21 -1.25 -5.25 -7.70
N GLY A 22 -0.68 -6.45 -7.83
CA GLY A 22 0.38 -6.94 -6.97
C GLY A 22 1.67 -6.16 -7.23
N TRP A 23 2.10 -5.40 -6.22
CA TRP A 23 3.44 -4.81 -6.13
C TRP A 23 3.98 -5.00 -4.72
N GLY A 24 5.28 -5.25 -4.63
CA GLY A 24 5.95 -5.41 -3.35
C GLY A 24 7.36 -4.85 -3.39
N LYS A 25 7.84 -4.39 -2.25
CA LYS A 25 9.25 -4.01 -2.09
C LYS A 25 9.72 -4.48 -0.74
N VAL A 26 10.83 -5.23 -0.72
CA VAL A 26 11.50 -5.63 0.52
C VAL A 26 12.61 -4.63 0.79
N THR A 27 12.67 -4.15 2.01
CA THR A 27 13.72 -3.23 2.48
C THR A 27 14.38 -3.78 3.74
N ARG A 28 15.64 -3.40 3.97
CA ARG A 28 16.31 -3.60 5.26
C ARG A 28 15.74 -2.66 6.33
N PRO A 29 16.00 -2.90 7.64
CA PRO A 29 15.50 -2.04 8.73
C PRO A 29 15.82 -0.54 8.57
N GLU A 30 16.93 -0.21 7.92
CA GLU A 30 17.37 1.15 7.60
C GLU A 30 16.67 1.77 6.38
N ASN A 31 15.71 1.09 5.77
CA ASN A 31 14.94 1.46 4.58
C ASN A 31 15.73 1.44 3.25
N SER A 32 16.85 0.69 3.18
CA SER A 32 17.52 0.43 1.90
C SER A 32 16.79 -0.67 1.12
N PRO A 33 16.61 -0.52 -0.21
CA PRO A 33 15.96 -1.54 -1.03
C PRO A 33 16.75 -2.85 -1.05
N VAL A 34 16.04 -3.98 -1.00
CA VAL A 34 16.59 -5.33 -1.20
C VAL A 34 16.11 -5.88 -2.54
N ALA A 35 14.79 -5.90 -2.75
CA ALA A 35 14.17 -6.43 -3.97
C ALA A 35 12.82 -5.77 -4.23
N GLU A 36 12.38 -5.80 -5.49
CA GLU A 36 11.09 -5.29 -5.96
C GLU A 36 10.31 -6.41 -6.68
N PHE A 37 8.99 -6.42 -6.52
CA PHE A 37 8.06 -7.34 -7.15
C PHE A 37 6.96 -6.55 -7.88
N GLY A 38 6.55 -6.99 -9.06
CA GLY A 38 5.51 -6.38 -9.88
C GLY A 38 6.03 -5.55 -11.06
N PRO A 39 5.15 -4.98 -11.91
CA PRO A 39 3.68 -4.94 -11.78
C PRO A 39 3.01 -6.28 -12.11
N VAL A 40 2.04 -6.70 -11.30
CA VAL A 40 1.11 -7.78 -11.69
C VAL A 40 -0.32 -7.28 -11.57
N ALA A 41 -1.01 -7.01 -12.68
CA ALA A 41 -2.43 -6.68 -12.60
C ALA A 41 -3.25 -7.95 -12.28
N ILE A 42 -4.23 -7.87 -11.38
CA ILE A 42 -5.11 -8.99 -11.03
C ILE A 42 -6.39 -8.84 -11.84
N ARG A 43 -6.73 -9.89 -12.58
CA ARG A 43 -7.96 -9.97 -13.35
C ARG A 43 -9.16 -9.87 -12.41
N GLN A 44 -10.10 -8.99 -12.76
CA GLN A 44 -11.35 -8.82 -12.05
C GLN A 44 -12.53 -8.95 -13.01
N PRO A 45 -13.67 -9.51 -12.56
CA PRO A 45 -14.88 -9.55 -13.35
C PRO A 45 -15.37 -8.13 -13.75
N PRO A 46 -15.98 -7.96 -14.94
CA PRO A 46 -16.49 -6.65 -15.38
C PRO A 46 -17.44 -6.00 -14.37
N GLU A 47 -18.25 -6.79 -13.67
CA GLU A 47 -19.23 -6.33 -12.69
C GLU A 47 -18.56 -5.61 -11.51
N VAL A 48 -17.34 -6.01 -11.15
CA VAL A 48 -16.58 -5.36 -10.08
C VAL A 48 -16.07 -4.00 -10.54
N ILE A 49 -15.66 -3.87 -11.81
CA ILE A 49 -15.23 -2.60 -12.40
C ILE A 49 -16.44 -1.65 -12.54
N GLU A 50 -17.60 -2.18 -12.94
CA GLU A 50 -18.84 -1.42 -13.04
C GLU A 50 -19.36 -0.96 -11.68
N GLY A 51 -19.15 -1.75 -10.63
CA GLY A 51 -19.51 -1.43 -9.25
C GLY A 51 -18.61 -0.39 -8.55
N MET A 52 -17.54 0.07 -9.20
CA MET A 52 -16.67 1.14 -8.67
C MET A 52 -17.40 2.48 -8.60
N THR A 53 -16.98 3.37 -7.67
CA THR A 53 -17.41 4.78 -7.71
C THR A 53 -16.87 5.51 -8.93
N ASP A 54 -17.55 6.61 -9.28
CA ASP A 54 -17.15 7.48 -10.39
C ASP A 54 -15.71 8.00 -10.22
N TRP A 55 -15.32 8.37 -8.99
CA TRP A 55 -13.95 8.79 -8.69
C TRP A 55 -12.92 7.68 -8.96
N CYS A 56 -13.21 6.43 -8.56
CA CYS A 56 -12.34 5.29 -8.82
C CYS A 56 -12.23 5.02 -10.32
N LYS A 57 -13.37 5.03 -11.04
CA LYS A 57 -13.39 4.84 -12.50
C LYS A 57 -12.57 5.89 -13.23
N GLU A 58 -12.73 7.16 -12.88
CA GLU A 58 -11.99 8.25 -13.50
C GLU A 58 -10.49 8.14 -13.23
N THR A 59 -10.11 7.93 -11.96
CA THR A 59 -8.71 7.84 -11.53
C THR A 59 -8.02 6.63 -12.18
N PHE A 60 -8.67 5.47 -12.17
CA PHE A 60 -8.12 4.23 -12.71
C PHE A 60 -8.16 4.15 -14.24
N SER A 61 -9.05 4.92 -14.88
CA SER A 61 -8.98 5.12 -16.33
C SER A 61 -7.79 6.01 -16.69
N LYS A 62 -7.59 7.13 -15.97
CA LYS A 62 -6.49 8.08 -16.22
C LYS A 62 -5.12 7.45 -16.04
N ASN A 63 -4.94 6.56 -15.06
CA ASN A 63 -3.67 5.90 -14.81
C ASN A 63 -3.49 4.55 -15.57
N GLY A 64 -4.45 4.20 -16.44
CA GLY A 64 -4.41 2.98 -17.26
C GLY A 64 -4.64 1.67 -16.51
N LEU A 65 -5.03 1.71 -15.23
CA LEU A 65 -5.28 0.51 -14.42
C LEU A 65 -6.44 -0.32 -14.97
N ILE A 66 -7.55 0.30 -15.38
CA ILE A 66 -8.72 -0.45 -15.89
C ILE A 66 -8.34 -1.31 -17.09
N GLU A 67 -7.58 -0.76 -18.04
CA GLU A 67 -7.14 -1.50 -19.22
C GLU A 67 -6.17 -2.63 -18.86
N ARG A 68 -5.30 -2.42 -17.87
CA ARG A 68 -4.41 -3.47 -17.35
C ARG A 68 -5.16 -4.60 -16.66
N ILE A 69 -6.23 -4.30 -15.92
CA ILE A 69 -7.09 -5.32 -15.30
C ILE A 69 -7.80 -6.15 -16.37
N LYS A 70 -8.37 -5.48 -17.39
CA LYS A 70 -9.05 -6.15 -18.51
C LYS A 70 -8.10 -7.04 -19.32
N ALA A 71 -6.85 -6.60 -19.50
CA ALA A 71 -5.83 -7.34 -20.23
C ALA A 71 -5.15 -8.44 -19.40
N SER A 72 -5.36 -8.49 -18.08
CA SER A 72 -4.71 -9.47 -17.22
C SER A 72 -5.34 -10.85 -17.30
N ASP A 73 -4.49 -11.88 -17.35
CA ASP A 73 -4.85 -13.29 -17.22
C ASP A 73 -4.68 -13.82 -15.79
N LYS A 74 -4.04 -13.05 -14.89
CA LYS A 74 -3.66 -13.48 -13.54
C LYS A 74 -4.80 -13.36 -12.56
N GLY A 75 -5.16 -14.47 -11.91
CA GLY A 75 -6.14 -14.48 -10.82
C GLY A 75 -5.56 -14.07 -9.47
N GLU A 76 -6.43 -13.86 -8.48
CA GLU A 76 -6.05 -13.51 -7.11
C GLU A 76 -5.10 -14.54 -6.49
N ARG A 77 -5.44 -15.84 -6.59
CA ARG A 77 -4.66 -16.94 -6.00
C ARG A 77 -3.29 -17.13 -6.65
N GLU A 78 -3.21 -16.94 -7.96
CA GLU A 78 -1.92 -17.00 -8.68
C GLU A 78 -1.03 -15.84 -8.25
N THR A 79 -1.61 -14.64 -8.17
CA THR A 79 -0.89 -13.44 -7.71
C THR A 79 -0.42 -13.59 -6.27
N GLU A 80 -1.27 -14.10 -5.37
CA GLU A 80 -0.92 -14.39 -3.99
C GLU A 80 0.31 -15.31 -3.91
N LYS A 81 0.31 -16.40 -4.67
CA LYS A 81 1.42 -17.34 -4.71
C LYS A 81 2.70 -16.69 -5.22
N MET A 82 2.64 -15.89 -6.29
CA MET A 82 3.80 -15.17 -6.83
C MET A 82 4.42 -14.22 -5.79
N VAL A 83 3.59 -13.49 -5.05
CA VAL A 83 4.05 -12.58 -3.99
C VAL A 83 4.64 -13.38 -2.82
N LEU A 84 4.00 -14.47 -2.42
CA LEU A 84 4.46 -15.31 -1.32
C LEU A 84 5.80 -15.99 -1.62
N ASP A 85 5.97 -16.52 -2.83
CA ASP A 85 7.23 -17.13 -3.27
C ASP A 85 8.35 -16.07 -3.28
N PHE A 86 8.07 -14.87 -3.79
CA PHE A 86 8.99 -13.74 -3.70
C PHE A 86 9.36 -13.38 -2.24
N LEU A 87 8.39 -13.33 -1.32
CA LEU A 87 8.68 -13.03 0.09
C LEU A 87 9.51 -14.12 0.77
N ARG A 88 9.28 -15.39 0.45
CA ARG A 88 10.03 -16.53 1.00
C ARG A 88 11.51 -16.50 0.64
N GLU A 89 11.85 -15.99 -0.55
CA GLU A 89 13.24 -15.81 -0.98
C GLU A 89 13.98 -14.74 -0.18
N HIS A 90 13.26 -13.78 0.40
CA HIS A 90 13.84 -12.56 0.97
C HIS A 90 13.64 -12.41 2.49
N THR A 91 12.67 -13.12 3.07
CA THR A 91 12.26 -12.94 4.47
C THR A 91 11.85 -14.26 5.12
N PRO A 92 12.25 -14.51 6.38
CA PRO A 92 11.73 -15.64 7.15
C PRO A 92 10.26 -15.40 7.52
N PRO A 93 9.47 -16.48 7.68
CA PRO A 93 8.06 -16.37 8.01
C PRO A 93 7.85 -15.73 9.39
N GLY A 94 6.90 -14.80 9.48
CA GLY A 94 6.49 -14.14 10.72
C GLY A 94 7.35 -12.95 11.14
N GLU A 95 8.48 -12.68 10.48
CA GLU A 95 9.37 -11.57 10.84
C GLU A 95 9.11 -10.31 9.99
N CYS A 96 8.66 -10.47 8.74
CA CYS A 96 8.45 -9.34 7.85
C CYS A 96 7.23 -8.50 8.26
N LEU A 97 7.46 -7.22 8.57
CA LEU A 97 6.39 -6.27 8.87
C LEU A 97 5.77 -5.72 7.59
N LEU A 98 4.45 -5.64 7.55
CA LEU A 98 3.76 -4.90 6.49
C LEU A 98 3.97 -3.40 6.72
N ALA A 99 4.50 -2.69 5.72
CA ALA A 99 4.84 -1.28 5.81
C ALA A 99 4.25 -0.48 4.65
N GLY A 100 3.75 0.72 4.93
CA GLY A 100 3.14 1.58 3.91
C GLY A 100 2.37 2.75 4.51
N SER A 101 1.69 3.51 3.66
CA SER A 101 0.87 4.64 4.12
C SER A 101 -0.58 4.23 4.27
N SER A 102 -1.12 4.37 5.48
CA SER A 102 -2.46 3.91 5.85
C SER A 102 -2.61 2.39 5.64
N VAL A 103 -1.52 1.67 5.87
CA VAL A 103 -1.33 0.27 5.47
C VAL A 103 -2.22 -0.72 6.22
N HIS A 104 -2.86 -0.26 7.30
CA HIS A 104 -3.88 -1.03 7.99
C HIS A 104 -5.08 -1.37 7.08
N GLN A 105 -5.40 -0.51 6.09
CA GLN A 105 -6.44 -0.81 5.10
C GLN A 105 -6.01 -1.96 4.18
N ASP A 106 -4.79 -1.91 3.69
CA ASP A 106 -4.17 -2.98 2.88
C ASP A 106 -4.13 -4.29 3.69
N GLN A 107 -3.82 -4.23 4.99
CA GLN A 107 -3.83 -5.42 5.87
C GLN A 107 -5.21 -6.08 5.96
N VAL A 108 -6.29 -5.29 6.06
CA VAL A 108 -7.66 -5.81 6.09
C VAL A 108 -7.98 -6.54 4.79
N PHE A 109 -7.55 -5.99 3.65
CA PHE A 109 -7.74 -6.61 2.34
C PHE A 109 -6.95 -7.92 2.23
N LEU A 110 -5.66 -7.89 2.55
CA LEU A 110 -4.79 -9.08 2.50
C LEU A 110 -5.34 -10.21 3.38
N ARG A 111 -5.85 -9.92 4.58
CA ARG A 111 -6.45 -10.95 5.46
C ARG A 111 -7.65 -11.65 4.84
N LYS A 112 -8.40 -10.96 3.98
CA LYS A 112 -9.62 -11.48 3.36
C LYS A 112 -9.33 -12.21 2.04
N TYR A 113 -8.47 -11.65 1.20
CA TYR A 113 -8.27 -12.11 -0.19
C TYR A 113 -6.94 -12.83 -0.41
N MET A 114 -5.95 -12.64 0.47
CA MET A 114 -4.63 -13.25 0.40
C MET A 114 -4.18 -13.79 1.78
N PRO A 115 -4.94 -14.75 2.35
CA PRO A 115 -4.70 -15.24 3.71
C PRO A 115 -3.38 -16.01 3.85
N GLU A 116 -2.96 -16.78 2.84
CA GLU A 116 -1.69 -17.54 2.89
C GLU A 116 -0.51 -16.56 2.91
N LEU A 117 -0.57 -15.50 2.10
CA LEU A 117 0.41 -14.42 2.14
C LEU A 117 0.46 -13.74 3.53
N CYS A 118 -0.70 -13.46 4.12
CA CYS A 118 -0.77 -12.88 5.47
C CYS A 118 -0.10 -13.74 6.53
N THR A 119 -0.15 -15.06 6.42
CA THR A 119 0.50 -15.95 7.40
C THR A 119 2.03 -15.88 7.37
N HIS A 120 2.62 -15.47 6.23
CA HIS A 120 4.07 -15.28 6.11
C HIS A 120 4.53 -13.95 6.72
N LEU A 121 3.66 -12.95 6.78
CA LEU A 121 3.94 -11.66 7.40
C LEU A 121 3.84 -11.74 8.93
N HIS A 122 4.37 -10.72 9.62
CA HIS A 122 4.17 -10.59 11.06
C HIS A 122 2.66 -10.50 11.38
N PRO A 123 2.14 -11.28 12.34
CA PRO A 123 0.69 -11.51 12.50
C PRO A 123 -0.17 -10.28 12.84
N TYR A 124 0.42 -9.20 13.36
CA TYR A 124 -0.33 -8.06 13.88
C TYR A 124 0.40 -6.72 13.83
N ARG A 125 1.74 -6.71 13.81
CA ARG A 125 2.51 -5.46 13.74
C ARG A 125 2.60 -4.98 12.30
N ILE A 126 2.43 -3.67 12.13
CA ILE A 126 2.57 -2.95 10.87
C ILE A 126 3.39 -1.69 11.10
N ILE A 127 4.03 -1.19 10.05
CA ILE A 127 4.67 0.13 10.04
C ILE A 127 3.81 1.06 9.19
N ASP A 128 2.96 1.84 9.84
CA ASP A 128 2.11 2.83 9.17
C ASP A 128 2.82 4.20 9.10
N VAL A 129 3.29 4.55 7.90
CA VAL A 129 3.97 5.82 7.62
C VAL A 129 3.04 7.01 7.85
N THR A 130 1.72 6.82 7.69
CA THR A 130 0.75 7.88 7.98
C THR A 130 0.75 8.22 9.46
N THR A 131 0.87 7.23 10.36
CA THR A 131 1.01 7.46 11.80
C THR A 131 2.22 8.32 12.10
N VAL A 132 3.39 7.98 11.54
CA VAL A 132 4.62 8.77 11.73
C VAL A 132 4.45 10.20 11.23
N LYS A 133 3.82 10.39 10.07
CA LYS A 133 3.53 11.72 9.52
C LYS A 133 2.58 12.53 10.41
N GLU A 134 1.55 11.91 10.96
CA GLU A 134 0.59 12.57 11.83
C GLU A 134 1.21 12.97 13.18
N LEU A 135 2.14 12.17 13.71
CA LEU A 135 2.95 12.53 14.88
C LEU A 135 3.92 13.67 14.55
N ALA A 136 4.64 13.57 13.43
CA ALA A 136 5.55 14.62 12.95
C ALA A 136 4.83 15.97 12.81
N LYS A 137 3.62 15.97 12.25
CA LYS A 137 2.77 17.15 12.14
C LYS A 137 2.48 17.75 13.52
N ARG A 138 1.92 16.97 14.44
CA ARG A 138 1.45 17.50 15.74
C ARG A 138 2.58 17.92 16.66
N TRP A 139 3.71 17.22 16.62
CA TRP A 139 4.82 17.45 17.56
C TRP A 139 5.86 18.41 17.02
N TYR A 140 5.99 18.52 15.69
CA TYR A 140 7.08 19.26 15.06
C TYR A 140 6.63 20.25 13.99
N GLU A 141 5.33 20.62 13.90
CA GLU A 141 4.81 21.54 12.87
C GLU A 141 5.57 22.86 12.77
N HIS A 142 6.08 23.38 13.89
CA HIS A 142 6.81 24.65 13.94
C HIS A 142 8.28 24.53 13.51
N THR A 143 8.78 23.31 13.32
CA THR A 143 10.20 23.06 12.98
C THR A 143 10.48 23.18 11.49
N GLU A 144 11.72 23.52 11.14
CA GLU A 144 12.20 23.48 9.75
C GLU A 144 12.13 22.07 9.13
N GLY A 145 12.24 21.02 9.95
CA GLY A 145 12.08 19.64 9.52
C GLY A 145 10.67 19.37 8.98
N TRP A 146 9.62 19.88 9.63
CA TRP A 146 8.26 19.72 9.10
C TRP A 146 8.05 20.54 7.82
N LYS A 147 8.53 21.79 7.76
CA LYS A 147 8.38 22.66 6.58
C LYS A 147 9.06 22.09 5.33
N LYS A 148 10.12 21.30 5.51
CA LYS A 148 10.89 20.66 4.43
C LYS A 148 10.48 19.20 4.19
N LEU A 149 9.46 18.69 4.88
CA LEU A 149 8.93 17.35 4.63
C LEU A 149 8.47 17.25 3.17
N PRO A 150 8.93 16.23 2.41
CA PRO A 150 8.55 16.10 1.01
C PRO A 150 7.03 15.90 0.86
N PRO A 151 6.35 16.67 -0.01
CA PRO A 151 4.94 16.46 -0.29
C PRO A 151 4.75 15.15 -1.06
N LYS A 152 3.59 14.51 -0.87
CA LYS A 152 3.18 13.40 -1.74
C LYS A 152 2.76 13.95 -3.09
N LYS A 153 3.18 13.30 -4.18
CA LYS A 153 2.79 13.71 -5.54
C LYS A 153 1.43 13.16 -5.95
N GLU A 154 0.86 12.25 -5.14
CA GLU A 154 -0.48 11.69 -5.33
C GLU A 154 -0.70 11.10 -6.74
N ILE A 155 0.32 10.43 -7.27
CA ILE A 155 0.32 9.84 -8.63
C ILE A 155 -0.66 8.64 -8.72
N HIS A 156 -1.10 8.11 -7.57
CA HIS A 156 -2.07 7.01 -7.47
C HIS A 156 -1.66 5.74 -8.23
N LEU A 157 -0.36 5.49 -8.30
CA LEU A 157 0.25 4.24 -8.76
C LEU A 157 0.92 3.56 -7.57
N ALA A 158 0.72 2.25 -7.44
CA ALA A 158 1.17 1.49 -6.27
C ALA A 158 2.68 1.60 -6.01
N LEU A 159 3.52 1.52 -7.05
CA LEU A 159 4.97 1.60 -6.89
C LEU A 159 5.45 3.00 -6.48
N ASP A 160 4.87 4.04 -7.06
CA ASP A 160 5.19 5.43 -6.71
C ASP A 160 4.74 5.71 -5.28
N ASP A 161 3.56 5.25 -4.88
CA ASP A 161 3.07 5.36 -3.50
C ASP A 161 4.00 4.64 -2.49
N ILE A 162 4.57 3.47 -2.85
CA ILE A 162 5.57 2.75 -2.03
C ILE A 162 6.85 3.58 -1.92
N ARG A 163 7.37 4.08 -3.04
CA ARG A 163 8.60 4.90 -3.08
C ARG A 163 8.45 6.18 -2.26
N GLU A 164 7.31 6.86 -2.39
CA GLU A 164 6.98 8.03 -1.58
C GLU A 164 6.91 7.71 -0.09
N SER A 165 6.27 6.59 0.27
CA SER A 165 6.17 6.17 1.67
C SER A 165 7.54 5.88 2.28
N ILE A 166 8.44 5.21 1.55
CA ILE A 166 9.82 4.97 1.98
C ILE A 166 10.60 6.28 2.15
N ASN A 167 10.46 7.21 1.20
CA ASN A 167 11.16 8.50 1.25
C ASN A 167 10.69 9.35 2.44
N ILE A 168 9.39 9.37 2.71
CA ILE A 168 8.84 10.06 3.89
C ILE A 168 9.37 9.42 5.16
N LEU A 169 9.38 8.09 5.26
CA LEU A 169 9.87 7.40 6.46
C LEU A 169 11.37 7.65 6.71
N LYS A 170 12.19 7.65 5.65
CA LYS A 170 13.61 8.04 5.72
C LYS A 170 13.77 9.47 6.21
N TYR A 171 13.04 10.41 5.62
CA TYR A 171 13.07 11.80 6.01
C TYR A 171 12.72 11.97 7.50
N CYS A 172 11.63 11.31 7.93
CA CYS A 172 11.20 11.36 9.33
C CYS A 172 12.27 10.79 10.27
N ARG A 173 12.88 9.65 9.92
CA ARG A 173 13.99 9.05 10.68
C ARG A 173 15.16 10.02 10.86
N GLU A 174 15.51 10.77 9.83
CA GLU A 174 16.64 11.70 9.86
C GLU A 174 16.38 12.98 10.67
N HIS A 175 15.12 13.45 10.70
CA HIS A 175 14.78 14.78 11.23
C HIS A 175 14.01 14.76 12.56
N PHE A 176 13.28 13.69 12.88
CA PHE A 176 12.36 13.66 14.03
C PHE A 176 12.70 12.58 15.08
N PHE A 177 13.52 11.58 14.75
CA PHE A 177 13.91 10.54 15.69
C PHE A 177 15.33 10.77 16.22
N ALA A 178 15.54 10.48 17.50
CA ALA A 178 16.86 10.48 18.11
C ALA A 178 17.74 9.36 17.50
N LYS A 179 19.06 9.60 17.45
CA LYS A 179 20.05 8.65 16.93
C LYS A 179 20.61 7.77 18.04
#